data_AF-A0A268R305-F1
#
_entry.id   AF-A0A268R305-F1
#
_cell.length_a   1.000
_cell.length_b   1.000
_cell.length_c   1.000
_cell.angle_alpha   90.00
_cell.angle_beta   90.00
_cell.angle_gamma   90.00
#
_symmetry.space_group_name_H-M   'P 1'
#
loop_
_entity.id
_entity.type
_entity.pdbx_description
1 polymer ?
#
loop_
_entity_poly.entity_id
_entity_poly.type
_entity_poly.pdbx_seq_one_letter_code
_entity_poly.pdbx_strand_id
1 'polypeptide(L)'
;MQIRPNQRILLKDIAQVIADEDIYEKLCALPLYQVSEQDRNIVVIDVMKVIRTITQLFSKIEVQSIGPAQAIVEVVTKKRKVS
;
A
#
# COMPACT_ATOMS: atom_id res chain seq x y z
N MET A 1 -9.37 -1.19 4.70
CA MET A 1 -9.41 0.28 4.54
C MET A 1 -10.16 0.65 3.25
N GLN A 2 -10.60 1.89 3.08
CA GLN A 2 -11.30 2.35 1.86
C GLN A 2 -10.48 3.42 1.13
N ILE A 3 -10.39 3.32 -0.20
CA ILE A 3 -9.67 4.28 -1.05
C ILE A 3 -10.49 4.66 -2.28
N ARG A 4 -10.24 5.84 -2.85
CA ARG A 4 -10.89 6.27 -4.10
C ARG A 4 -10.12 5.74 -5.32
N PRO A 5 -10.78 5.56 -6.47
CA PRO A 5 -10.10 5.31 -7.74
C PRO A 5 -9.05 6.38 -8.04
N ASN A 6 -8.01 6.00 -8.79
CA ASN A 6 -6.89 6.87 -9.21
C ASN A 6 -5.99 7.38 -8.08
N GLN A 7 -6.19 6.91 -6.83
CA GLN A 7 -5.26 7.18 -5.73
C GLN A 7 -4.12 6.15 -5.69
N ARG A 8 -2.98 6.59 -5.17
CA ARG A 8 -1.85 5.72 -4.84
C ARG A 8 -2.02 5.20 -3.43
N ILE A 9 -1.80 3.91 -3.25
CA ILE A 9 -1.65 3.30 -1.94
C ILE A 9 -0.18 3.38 -1.57
N LEU A 10 0.12 4.10 -0.50
CA LEU A 10 1.44 4.21 0.09
C LEU A 10 1.61 3.15 1.20
N LEU A 11 2.86 2.84 1.57
CA LEU A 11 3.13 1.90 2.65
C LEU A 11 2.44 2.30 3.97
N LYS A 12 2.49 3.58 4.32
CA LYS A 12 1.85 4.09 5.56
C LYS A 12 0.33 3.93 5.58
N ASP A 13 -0.30 3.77 4.43
CA ASP A 13 -1.76 3.63 4.35
C ASP A 13 -2.21 2.23 4.78
N ILE A 14 -1.33 1.22 4.65
CA ILE A 14 -1.63 -0.20 4.92
C ILE A 14 -0.85 -0.81 6.07
N ALA A 15 0.20 -0.14 6.55
CA ALA A 15 1.09 -0.65 7.59
C ALA A 15 1.64 0.45 8.48
N GLN A 16 1.85 0.11 9.75
CA GLN A 16 2.67 0.91 10.65
C GLN A 16 4.15 0.60 10.36
N VAL A 17 4.95 1.65 10.24
CA VAL A 17 6.39 1.55 9.96
C VAL A 17 7.19 1.89 11.21
N ILE A 18 8.19 1.09 11.53
CA ILE A 18 9.23 1.37 12.53
C ILE A 18 10.56 1.25 11.80
N ALA A 19 11.33 2.33 11.75
CA ALA A 19 12.59 2.41 11.03
C ALA A 19 13.42 3.60 11.53
N ASP A 20 14.70 3.63 11.16
CA ASP A 20 15.58 4.78 11.42
C ASP A 20 15.07 6.06 10.72
N GLU A 21 15.34 7.22 11.32
CA GLU A 21 14.81 8.52 10.87
C GLU A 21 15.20 8.85 9.42
N ASP A 22 16.36 8.37 8.95
CA ASP A 22 16.91 8.64 7.61
C ASP A 22 16.15 7.92 6.48
N ILE A 23 15.41 6.86 6.82
CA ILE A 23 14.60 6.07 5.88
C ILE A 23 13.11 6.11 6.18
N TYR A 24 12.68 6.48 7.40
CA TYR A 24 11.29 6.48 7.83
C TYR A 24 10.37 7.24 6.85
N GLU A 25 10.70 8.50 6.54
CA GLU A 25 9.89 9.32 5.65
C GLU A 25 9.81 8.74 4.23
N LYS A 26 10.92 8.15 3.74
CA LYS A 26 10.97 7.52 2.42
C LYS A 26 10.11 6.26 2.38
N LEU A 27 10.12 5.46 3.45
CA LEU A 27 9.26 4.29 3.61
C LEU A 27 7.79 4.71 3.68
N CYS A 28 7.45 5.72 4.49
CA CYS A 28 6.09 6.24 4.60
C CYS A 28 5.54 6.78 3.27
N ALA A 29 6.38 7.39 2.44
CA ALA A 29 6.03 7.90 1.12
C ALA A 29 6.11 6.85 0.00
N LEU A 30 6.51 5.60 0.28
CA LEU A 30 6.74 4.58 -0.73
C LEU A 30 5.42 4.18 -1.42
N PRO A 31 5.25 4.42 -2.74
CA PRO A 31 4.07 3.95 -3.46
C PRO A 31 4.15 2.44 -3.69
N LEU A 32 3.10 1.73 -3.28
CA LEU A 32 2.99 0.28 -3.46
C LEU A 32 2.06 -0.11 -4.61
N TYR A 33 1.02 0.69 -4.84
CA TYR A 33 0.04 0.39 -5.88
C TYR A 33 -0.66 1.65 -6.38
N GLN A 34 -0.94 1.72 -7.69
CA GLN A 34 -1.75 2.76 -8.31
C GLN A 34 -3.12 2.17 -8.59
N VAL A 35 -4.13 2.58 -7.82
CA VAL A 35 -5.51 2.16 -8.07
C VAL A 35 -5.97 2.73 -9.40
N SER A 36 -6.58 1.91 -10.22
CA SER A 36 -7.14 2.20 -11.52
C SER A 36 -8.66 1.98 -11.51
N GLU A 37 -9.36 2.46 -12.53
CA GLU A 37 -10.80 2.17 -12.70
C GLU A 37 -11.09 0.71 -13.09
N GLN A 38 -10.06 -0.02 -13.53
CA GLN A 38 -10.15 -1.45 -13.84
C GLN A 38 -10.10 -2.31 -12.57
N ASP A 39 -9.55 -1.76 -11.49
CA ASP A 39 -9.61 -2.39 -10.19
C ASP A 39 -11.07 -2.43 -9.76
N ARG A 40 -11.55 -3.66 -9.52
CA ARG A 40 -12.89 -3.90 -8.99
C ARG A 40 -12.99 -3.33 -7.57
N ASN A 41 -13.98 -3.76 -6.82
CA ASN A 41 -14.22 -3.24 -5.48
C ASN A 41 -13.09 -3.56 -4.47
N ILE A 42 -12.16 -4.48 -4.77
CA ILE A 42 -11.13 -4.93 -3.83
C ILE A 42 -9.77 -5.05 -4.52
N VAL A 43 -8.76 -4.47 -3.89
CA VAL A 43 -7.33 -4.69 -4.16
C VAL A 43 -6.73 -5.43 -2.98
N VAL A 44 -5.99 -6.52 -3.25
CA VAL A 44 -5.25 -7.27 -2.23
C VAL A 44 -3.76 -7.02 -2.42
N ILE A 45 -3.13 -6.45 -1.39
CA ILE A 45 -1.68 -6.21 -1.34
C ILE A 45 -1.03 -7.29 -0.50
N ASP A 46 -0.16 -8.07 -1.13
CA ASP A 46 0.57 -9.15 -0.48
C ASP A 46 1.88 -8.64 0.16
N VAL A 47 2.15 -9.06 1.40
CA VAL A 47 3.30 -8.59 2.17
C VAL A 47 4.64 -8.91 1.50
N MET A 48 4.75 -10.03 0.77
CA MET A 48 5.99 -10.39 0.08
C MET A 48 6.26 -9.47 -1.11
N LYS A 49 5.21 -8.93 -1.75
CA LYS A 49 5.37 -7.88 -2.77
C LYS A 49 5.88 -6.60 -2.13
N VAL A 50 5.35 -6.22 -0.97
CA VAL A 50 5.81 -5.04 -0.21
C VAL A 50 7.28 -5.17 0.17
N ILE A 51 7.67 -6.29 0.78
CA ILE A 51 9.06 -6.58 1.17
C ILE A 51 10.00 -6.53 -0.04
N ARG A 52 9.58 -7.09 -1.19
CA ARG A 52 10.36 -7.02 -2.43
C ARG A 52 10.55 -5.57 -2.90
N THR A 53 9.50 -4.76 -2.90
CA THR A 53 9.58 -3.34 -3.31
C THR A 53 10.53 -2.56 -2.40
N ILE A 54 10.44 -2.79 -1.08
CA ILE A 54 11.31 -2.15 -0.09
C ILE A 54 12.78 -2.56 -0.34
N THR A 55 13.07 -3.86 -0.42
CA THR A 55 14.44 -4.36 -0.57
C THR A 55 15.08 -4.04 -1.92
N GLN A 56 14.29 -3.72 -2.95
CA GLN A 56 14.79 -3.22 -4.24
C GLN A 56 15.27 -1.77 -4.19
N LEU A 57 14.68 -0.94 -3.32
CA LEU A 57 14.98 0.50 -3.22
C LEU A 57 16.00 0.82 -2.13
N PHE A 58 16.03 0.00 -1.09
CA PHE A 58 16.91 0.19 0.07
C PHE A 58 17.85 -1.02 0.16
N SER A 59 19.08 -0.85 -0.32
CA SER A 59 20.09 -1.89 -0.21
C SER A 59 20.52 -2.07 1.25
N LYS A 60 20.63 -3.32 1.70
CA LYS A 60 21.14 -3.71 3.04
C LYS A 60 20.23 -3.41 4.22
N ILE A 61 18.91 -3.40 4.02
CA ILE A 61 17.96 -3.41 5.13
C ILE A 61 17.32 -4.79 5.27
N GLU A 62 17.10 -5.20 6.53
CA GLU A 62 16.29 -6.36 6.85
C GLU A 62 14.86 -5.90 7.09
N VAL A 63 13.88 -6.59 6.51
CA VAL A 63 12.46 -6.25 6.65
C VAL A 63 11.77 -7.38 7.38
N GLN A 64 11.17 -7.05 8.53
CA GLN A 64 10.36 -7.98 9.30
C GLN A 64 8.90 -7.51 9.28
N SER A 65 7.98 -8.40 8.88
CA SER A 65 6.55 -8.14 8.93
C SER A 65 5.94 -8.70 10.21
N ILE A 66 5.09 -7.93 10.87
CA ILE A 66 4.26 -8.36 12.00
C ILE A 66 2.80 -8.19 11.62
N GLY A 67 1.99 -9.23 11.85
CA GLY A 67 0.56 -9.22 11.57
C GLY A 67 0.17 -10.00 10.30
N PRO A 68 -0.95 -9.65 9.66
CA PRO A 68 -1.47 -10.40 8.52
C PRO A 68 -0.54 -10.37 7.30
N ALA A 69 -0.53 -11.45 6.51
CA ALA A 69 0.25 -11.54 5.28
C ALA A 69 -0.30 -10.69 4.11
N GLN A 70 -1.49 -10.09 4.28
CA GLN A 70 -2.19 -9.37 3.23
C GLN A 70 -2.94 -8.16 3.79
N ALA A 71 -2.96 -7.08 3.01
CA ALA A 71 -3.83 -5.93 3.23
C ALA A 71 -4.96 -5.92 2.18
N ILE A 72 -6.20 -5.82 2.67
CA ILE A 72 -7.40 -5.75 1.83
C ILE A 72 -7.87 -4.28 1.77
N VAL A 73 -7.87 -3.73 0.56
CA VAL A 73 -8.24 -2.36 0.27
C VAL A 73 -9.51 -2.36 -0.56
N GLU A 74 -10.56 -1.75 -0.02
CA GLU A 74 -11.83 -1.58 -0.74
C GLU A 74 -11.77 -0.29 -1.59
N VAL A 75 -12.04 -0.41 -2.89
CA VAL A 75 -12.08 0.72 -3.82
C VAL A 75 -13.51 1.24 -3.89
N VAL A 76 -13.75 2.41 -3.31
CA VAL A 76 -15.09 3.00 -3.22
C VAL A 76 -15.30 3.96 -4.38
N THR A 77 -16.02 3.49 -5.41
CA THR A 77 -16.54 4.37 -6.46
C THR A 77 -17.79 5.10 -5.96
N LYS A 78 -17.88 6.42 -6.11
CA LYS A 78 -19.16 7.13 -5.89
C LYS A 78 -20.19 6.53 -6.85
N LYS A 79 -21.27 5.95 -6.32
CA LYS A 79 -22.41 5.52 -7.13
C LYS A 79 -22.84 6.67 -8.04
N ARG A 80 -22.94 6.45 -9.35
CA ARG A 80 -23.69 7.35 -10.24
C ARG A 80 -25.08 7.51 -9.64
N LYS A 81 -25.51 8.74 -9.35
CA LYS A 81 -26.92 9.02 -9.04
C LYS A 81 -27.71 8.58 -10.27
N VAL A 82 -28.45 7.49 -10.15
CA VAL A 82 -29.50 7.15 -11.10
C VAL A 82 -30.54 8.26 -10.92
N SER A 83 -30.75 9.06 -11.96
CA SER A 83 -31.82 10.07 -12.02
C SER A 83 -33.10 9.40 -12.49
#